data_AF-A0A269XEY8-F1
#
_entry.id   AF-A0A269XEY8-F1
#
_cell.length_a   1.000
_cell.length_b   1.000
_cell.length_c   1.000
_cell.angle_alpha   90.00
_cell.angle_beta   90.00
_cell.angle_gamma   90.00
#
_symmetry.space_group_name_H-M   'P 1'
#
loop_
_entity.id
_entity.type
_entity.pdbx_description
1 polymer ?
#
loop_
_entity_poly.entity_id
_entity_poly.type
_entity_poly.pdbx_seq_one_letter_code
_entity_poly.pdbx_strand_id
1 'polypeptide(L)'
;ILEQRHTIERHSLFIPMMLMLLLGAFTKSAQFPFHIWLPKAMAAPTPVSAYLHSATMVKAGIFLLFRFTPLLGLSDAYIYTVTFVGLIT
;
A
#
# COMPACT_ATOMS: atom_id res chain seq x y z
N ILE A 1 9.75 14.26 -12.07
CA ILE A 1 8.53 13.81 -11.35
C ILE A 1 8.18 14.77 -10.23
N LEU A 2 9.03 14.98 -9.21
CA LEU A 2 8.68 15.87 -8.08
C LEU A 2 8.41 17.33 -8.51
N GLU A 3 9.12 17.83 -9.51
CA GLU A 3 8.85 19.18 -10.06
C GLU A 3 7.51 19.30 -10.81
N GLN A 4 7.01 18.19 -11.37
CA GLN A 4 5.74 18.15 -12.11
C GLN A 4 4.55 17.80 -11.21
N ARG A 5 4.78 17.69 -9.90
CA ARG A 5 3.79 17.23 -8.93
C ARG A 5 2.49 18.02 -8.99
N HIS A 6 2.55 19.34 -9.02
CA HIS A 6 1.35 20.17 -9.08
C HIS A 6 0.49 19.92 -10.33
N THR A 7 1.13 19.59 -11.46
CA THR A 7 0.43 19.21 -12.69
C THR A 7 -0.23 17.83 -12.55
N ILE A 8 0.45 16.89 -11.87
CA ILE A 8 -0.07 15.53 -11.62
C ILE A 8 -1.27 15.57 -10.66
N GLU A 9 -1.18 16.34 -9.57
CA GLU A 9 -2.26 16.48 -8.57
C GLU A 9 -3.53 17.10 -9.17
N ARG A 10 -3.39 18.04 -10.11
CA ARG A 10 -4.53 18.69 -10.79
C ARG A 10 -5.12 17.86 -11.92
N HIS A 11 -4.49 16.75 -12.28
CA HIS A 11 -4.99 15.92 -13.38
C HIS A 11 -6.24 15.15 -12.94
N SER A 12 -7.24 15.05 -13.82
CA SER A 12 -8.50 14.35 -13.53
C SER A 12 -8.30 12.87 -13.14
N LEU A 13 -7.22 12.26 -13.63
CA LEU A 13 -6.84 10.87 -13.34
C LEU A 13 -6.06 10.67 -12.04
N PHE A 14 -5.81 11.72 -11.25
CA PHE A 14 -5.05 11.62 -10.01
C PHE A 14 -5.68 10.64 -9.01
N ILE A 15 -6.99 10.78 -8.76
CA ILE A 15 -7.72 9.93 -7.81
C ILE A 15 -7.77 8.47 -8.26
N PRO A 16 -8.15 8.12 -9.51
CA PRO A 16 -8.08 6.75 -9.99
C PRO A 16 -6.69 6.12 -9.87
N MET A 17 -5.63 6.86 -10.23
CA MET A 17 -4.25 6.38 -10.12
C MET A 17 -3.86 6.10 -8.67
N MET A 18 -4.19 7.01 -7.76
CA MET A 18 -4.00 6.81 -6.32
C MET A 18 -4.73 5.56 -5.81
N LEU A 19 -5.99 5.36 -6.19
CA LEU A 19 -6.77 4.19 -5.76
C LEU A 19 -6.20 2.87 -6.26
N MET A 20 -5.77 2.80 -7.53
CA MET A 20 -5.12 1.59 -8.07
C MET A 20 -3.82 1.27 -7.34
N LEU A 21 -3.04 2.31 -7.02
CA LEU A 21 -1.80 2.18 -6.26
C LEU A 21 -2.06 1.68 -4.84
N LEU A 22 -3.02 2.27 -4.14
CA LEU A 22 -3.42 1.87 -2.80
C LEU A 22 -3.98 0.45 -2.77
N LEU A 23 -4.78 0.06 -3.76
CA LEU A 23 -5.32 -1.29 -3.89
C LEU A 23 -4.19 -2.33 -3.99
N GLY A 24 -3.18 -2.06 -4.82
CA GLY A 24 -1.99 -2.92 -4.92
C GLY A 24 -1.19 -2.99 -3.61
N ALA A 25 -0.97 -1.84 -2.97
CA ALA A 25 -0.23 -1.76 -1.71
C ALA A 25 -0.94 -2.52 -0.58
N PHE A 26 -2.22 -2.27 -0.37
CA PHE A 26 -3.05 -2.87 0.69
C PHE A 26 -3.23 -4.38 0.52
N THR A 27 -3.35 -4.85 -0.72
CA THR A 27 -3.44 -6.29 -0.99
C THR A 27 -2.15 -7.00 -0.58
N LYS A 28 -0.97 -6.43 -0.90
CA LYS A 28 0.32 -7.02 -0.54
C LYS A 28 0.63 -6.93 0.96
N SER A 29 0.26 -5.84 1.62
CA SER A 29 0.46 -5.67 3.07
C SER A 29 -0.65 -6.27 3.94
N ALA A 30 -1.59 -7.04 3.36
CA ALA A 30 -2.69 -7.70 4.06
C ALA A 30 -3.52 -6.73 4.93
N GLN A 31 -3.82 -5.55 4.41
CA GLN A 31 -4.68 -4.56 5.06
C GLN A 31 -6.16 -4.91 4.87
N PHE A 32 -7.08 -4.31 5.63
CA PHE A 32 -8.52 -4.47 5.43
C PHE A 32 -8.94 -4.01 4.02
N PRO A 33 -9.81 -4.74 3.29
CA PRO A 33 -10.41 -6.06 3.60
C PRO A 33 -9.57 -7.27 3.08
N PHE A 34 -8.37 -7.04 2.57
CA PHE A 34 -7.54 -8.02 1.84
C PHE A 34 -6.63 -8.90 2.73
N HIS A 35 -6.87 -9.04 4.03
CA HIS A 35 -6.03 -9.85 4.92
C HIS A 35 -6.29 -11.37 4.82
N ILE A 36 -7.37 -11.79 4.15
CA ILE A 36 -7.91 -13.16 4.17
C ILE A 36 -6.94 -14.22 3.60
N TRP A 37 -6.03 -13.82 2.70
CA TRP A 37 -5.04 -14.73 2.14
C TRP A 37 -3.90 -15.05 3.11
N LEU A 38 -3.64 -14.18 4.09
CA LEU A 38 -2.48 -14.27 4.97
C LEU A 38 -2.56 -15.51 5.90
N PRO A 39 -3.69 -15.86 6.54
CA PRO A 39 -3.79 -17.09 7.33
C PRO A 39 -3.61 -18.35 6.49
N LYS A 40 -4.06 -18.36 5.23
CA LYS A 40 -3.86 -19.49 4.31
C LYS A 40 -2.39 -19.67 3.91
N ALA A 41 -1.62 -18.58 3.87
CA ALA A 41 -0.19 -18.62 3.56
C ALA A 41 0.65 -19.31 4.65
N MET A 42 0.13 -19.44 5.87
CA MET A 42 0.80 -20.11 6.99
C MET A 42 0.87 -21.64 6.85
N ALA A 43 0.22 -22.22 5.84
CA ALA A 43 0.39 -23.63 5.49
C ALA A 43 1.77 -23.94 4.89
N ALA A 44 2.56 -22.91 4.52
CA ALA A 44 3.92 -23.08 4.03
C ALA A 44 4.89 -23.52 5.16
N PRO A 45 6.03 -24.15 4.81
CA PRO A 45 7.05 -24.51 5.79
C PRO A 45 7.51 -23.31 6.63
N THR A 46 7.79 -23.55 7.92
CA THR A 46 8.13 -22.48 8.88
C THR A 46 9.30 -21.57 8.45
N PRO A 47 10.36 -22.02 7.75
CA PRO A 47 11.41 -21.11 7.29
C PRO A 47 10.94 -20.19 6.15
N VAL A 48 10.04 -20.68 5.29
CA VAL A 48 9.48 -19.93 4.15
C VAL A 48 8.50 -18.88 4.68
N SER A 49 7.65 -19.27 5.61
CA SER A 49 6.74 -18.33 6.28
C SER A 49 7.52 -17.21 6.99
N ALA A 50 8.54 -17.55 7.79
CA ALA A 50 9.39 -16.55 8.45
C ALA A 50 9.99 -15.55 7.44
N TYR A 51 10.52 -16.01 6.31
CA TYR A 51 11.06 -15.11 5.28
C TYR A 51 9.98 -14.24 4.61
N LEU A 52 8.85 -14.82 4.21
CA LEU A 52 7.79 -14.11 3.48
C LEU A 52 7.12 -13.03 4.34
N HIS A 53 6.88 -13.31 5.62
CA HIS A 53 6.24 -12.38 6.55
C HIS A 53 7.23 -11.34 7.10
N SER A 54 8.53 -11.66 7.20
CA SER A 54 9.53 -10.72 7.69
C SER A 54 10.17 -9.84 6.62
N ALA A 55 10.36 -10.33 5.39
CA ALA A 55 11.26 -9.67 4.43
C ALA A 55 10.60 -9.25 3.11
N THR A 56 9.74 -10.08 2.51
CA THR A 56 9.46 -9.94 1.07
C THR A 56 8.01 -9.66 0.69
N MET A 57 7.03 -10.37 1.25
CA MET A 57 5.66 -10.31 0.72
C MET A 57 4.87 -9.15 1.31
N VAL A 58 4.88 -9.01 2.65
CA VAL A 58 4.08 -8.00 3.37
C VAL A 58 4.72 -6.61 3.28
N LYS A 59 6.06 -6.53 3.29
CA LYS A 59 6.80 -5.27 3.25
C LYS A 59 6.83 -4.60 1.88
N ALA A 60 6.58 -5.33 0.80
CA ALA A 60 6.52 -4.75 -0.55
C ALA A 60 5.42 -3.67 -0.67
N GLY A 61 4.26 -3.89 -0.04
CA GLY A 61 3.18 -2.90 -0.02
C GLY A 61 3.57 -1.62 0.73
N ILE A 62 4.19 -1.78 1.90
CA ILE A 62 4.67 -0.66 2.73
C ILE A 62 5.79 0.11 2.02
N PHE A 63 6.74 -0.59 1.40
CA PHE A 63 7.81 0.04 0.61
C PHE A 63 7.22 0.89 -0.53
N LEU A 64 6.20 0.38 -1.22
CA LEU A 64 5.53 1.11 -2.28
C LEU A 64 4.87 2.39 -1.73
N LEU A 65 4.13 2.31 -0.61
CA LEU A 65 3.54 3.49 0.02
C LEU A 65 4.62 4.55 0.35
N PHE A 66 5.68 4.16 1.05
CA PHE A 66 6.80 5.07 1.37
C PHE A 66 7.43 5.70 0.13
N ARG A 67 7.59 4.92 -0.95
CA ARG A 67 8.20 5.41 -2.20
C ARG A 67 7.35 6.47 -2.88
N PHE A 68 6.02 6.38 -2.77
CA PHE A 68 5.06 7.31 -3.38
C PHE A 68 4.58 8.43 -2.44
N THR A 69 4.88 8.37 -1.14
CA THR A 69 4.60 9.47 -0.19
C THR A 69 5.13 10.83 -0.65
N PRO A 70 6.34 10.99 -1.24
CA PRO A 70 6.76 12.29 -1.76
C PRO A 70 5.87 12.88 -2.85
N LEU A 71 5.11 12.04 -3.57
CA LEU A 71 4.18 12.44 -4.63
C LEU A 71 2.75 12.61 -4.11
N LEU A 72 2.25 11.67 -3.31
CA LEU A 72 0.84 11.61 -2.87
C LEU A 72 0.62 12.18 -1.47
N GLY A 73 1.66 12.32 -0.66
CA GLY A 73 1.58 12.58 0.78
C GLY A 73 1.22 14.01 1.20
N LEU A 74 0.87 14.91 0.27
CA LEU A 74 0.19 16.17 0.62
C LEU A 74 -1.30 16.13 0.26
N SER A 75 -1.77 15.06 -0.38
CA SER A 75 -3.20 14.88 -0.63
C SER A 75 -3.86 14.39 0.65
N ASP A 76 -4.81 15.16 1.17
CA ASP A 76 -5.62 14.76 2.31
C ASP A 76 -6.32 13.41 2.08
N ALA A 77 -6.77 13.16 0.84
CA ALA A 77 -7.39 11.89 0.47
C ALA A 77 -6.43 10.70 0.66
N TYR A 78 -5.14 10.85 0.29
CA TYR A 78 -4.14 9.81 0.51
C TYR A 78 -3.88 9.59 2.01
N ILE A 79 -3.65 10.67 2.76
CA ILE A 79 -3.35 10.60 4.20
C ILE A 79 -4.50 9.94 4.94
N TYR A 80 -5.73 10.44 4.79
CA TYR A 80 -6.89 9.89 5.49
C TYR A 80 -7.17 8.44 5.10
N THR A 81 -7.02 8.07 3.83
CA THR A 81 -7.25 6.68 3.41
C THR A 81 -6.23 5.73 4.02
N VAL A 82 -4.93 6.06 3.95
CA VAL A 82 -3.86 5.20 4.50
C VAL A 82 -3.97 5.11 6.03
N THR A 83 -4.19 6.23 6.71
CA THR A 83 -4.34 6.25 8.17
C THR A 83 -5.58 5.49 8.62
N PHE A 84 -6.73 5.69 7.97
CA PHE A 84 -7.97 4.99 8.34
C PHE A 84 -7.86 3.47 8.15
N VAL A 85 -7.37 3.02 6.99
CA VAL A 85 -7.18 1.59 6.71
C VAL A 85 -6.17 0.97 7.67
N GLY A 86 -5.07 1.67 7.96
CA GLY A 86 -4.06 1.21 8.92
C GLY A 86 -4.50 1.22 10.38
N LEU A 87 -5.51 2.02 10.75
CA LEU A 87 -6.10 1.98 12.10
C LEU A 87 -7.11 0.84 12.24
N ILE A 88 -7.76 0.44 11.16
CA ILE A 88 -8.74 -0.67 11.16
C ILE A 88 -8.05 -2.03 11.21
N THR A 89 -6.85 -2.17 10.65
CA THR A 89 -6.16 -3.46 10.46
C THR A 89 -4.94 -3.58 11.34
#